data_AF-A0A3G6RQ40-F1
#
_entry.id   AF-A0A3G6RQ40-F1
#
_cell.length_a   1.000
_cell.length_b   1.000
_cell.length_c   1.000
_cell.angle_alpha   90.00
_cell.angle_beta   90.00
_cell.angle_gamma   90.00
#
_symmetry.space_group_name_H-M   'P 1'
#
loop_
_entity.id
_entity.type
_entity.pdbx_description
1 polymer ?
#
loop_
_entity_poly.entity_id
_entity_poly.type
_entity_poly.pdbx_seq_one_letter_code
_entity_poly.pdbx_strand_id
1 'polypeptide(L)' 'MDKTTKKRTYYNTDILNILKERHGCSLDFIRKSLRGDRVGEKPDMLRKEYRIFLSKTEQAIYNEAESLNSKFP' A
#
# COMPACT_ATOMS: atom_id res chain seq x y z
N MET A 1 -11.94 -29.04 -6.00
CA MET A 1 -12.06 -27.71 -6.63
C MET A 1 -11.01 -26.82 -5.99
N ASP A 2 -9.76 -27.01 -6.38
CA ASP A 2 -8.62 -26.31 -5.75
C ASP A 2 -8.31 -25.07 -6.60
N LYS A 3 -9.13 -24.04 -6.44
CA LYS A 3 -8.87 -22.72 -7.01
C LYS A 3 -8.25 -21.90 -5.90
N THR A 4 -6.93 -21.82 -5.86
CA THR A 4 -6.21 -20.78 -5.12
C THR A 4 -6.44 -19.44 -5.83
N THR A 5 -7.66 -18.91 -5.74
CA THR A 5 -7.99 -17.56 -6.19
C THR A 5 -7.32 -16.60 -5.22
N LYS A 6 -6.06 -16.24 -5.52
CA LYS A 6 -5.43 -15.07 -4.90
C LYS A 6 -6.40 -13.91 -5.09
N LYS A 7 -6.95 -13.39 -3.99
CA LYS A 7 -7.80 -12.19 -4.04
C LYS A 7 -6.98 -11.10 -4.72
N ARG A 8 -7.51 -10.50 -5.80
CA ARG A 8 -6.89 -9.31 -6.41
C ARG A 8 -6.89 -8.21 -5.36
N THR A 9 -5.73 -7.98 -4.76
CA THR A 9 -5.51 -6.86 -3.85
C THR A 9 -5.14 -5.64 -4.69
N TYR A 10 -6.06 -4.68 -4.80
CA TYR A 10 -5.83 -3.40 -5.49
C TYR A 10 -4.81 -2.49 -4.81
N TYR A 11 -4.46 -2.80 -3.57
CA TYR A 11 -3.61 -1.97 -2.72
C TYR A 11 -2.50 -2.83 -2.11
N ASN A 12 -1.35 -2.21 -1.87
CA ASN A 12 -0.20 -2.85 -1.22
C ASN A 12 -0.58 -3.24 0.22
N THR A 13 -0.56 -4.54 0.51
CA THR A 13 -1.01 -5.10 1.78
C THR A 13 -0.16 -4.65 2.97
N ASP A 14 1.14 -4.47 2.76
CA ASP A 14 2.07 -4.08 3.82
C ASP A 14 1.81 -2.63 4.23
N ILE A 15 1.62 -1.74 3.27
CA ILE A 15 1.25 -0.34 3.53
C ILE A 15 -0.09 -0.28 4.27
N LEU A 16 -1.07 -1.11 3.90
CA LEU A 16 -2.35 -1.15 4.61
C LEU A 16 -2.21 -1.60 6.07
N ASN A 17 -1.34 -2.57 6.35
CA ASN A 17 -1.08 -3.02 7.72
C ASN A 17 -0.38 -1.93 8.54
N ILE A 18 0.60 -1.23 7.97
CA ILE A 18 1.27 -0.09 8.61
C ILE A 18 0.26 1.03 8.93
N LEU A 19 -0.63 1.36 7.99
CA LEU A 19 -1.66 2.38 8.22
C LEU A 19 -2.67 1.96 9.28
N LYS A 20 -3.01 0.66 9.35
CA LYS A 20 -3.87 0.11 10.41
C LYS A 20 -3.23 0.31 11.78
N GLU A 21 -1.97 -0.06 11.92
CA GLU A 21 -1.22 0.06 13.18
C GLU A 21 -1.06 1.53 13.60
N ARG A 22 -0.72 2.41 12.67
CA ARG A 22 -0.53 3.83 12.93
C ARG A 22 -1.81 4.56 13.34
N HIS A 23 -2.94 4.26 12.70
CA HIS A 23 -4.19 5.01 12.89
C HIS A 23 -5.24 4.31 13.77
N GLY A 24 -4.96 3.07 14.20
CA GLY A 24 -5.89 2.24 14.97
C GLY A 24 -7.19 1.92 14.23
N CYS A 25 -7.18 1.92 12.89
CA CYS A 25 -8.36 1.78 12.04
C CYS A 25 -8.49 0.38 11.45
N SER A 26 -9.71 -0.05 11.13
CA SER A 26 -9.91 -1.30 10.39
C SER A 26 -9.38 -1.19 8.95
N LEU A 27 -8.90 -2.30 8.39
CA LEU A 27 -8.46 -2.37 6.99
C LEU A 27 -9.60 -2.03 6.02
N ASP A 28 -10.84 -2.38 6.37
CA ASP A 28 -12.01 -2.03 5.57
C ASP A 28 -12.23 -0.51 5.53
N PHE A 29 -12.09 0.18 6.67
CA PHE A 29 -12.16 1.64 6.72
C PHE A 29 -11.09 2.26 5.83
N ILE A 30 -9.84 1.81 5.96
CA ILE A 30 -8.72 2.32 5.16
C ILE A 30 -8.99 2.10 3.67
N ARG A 31 -9.44 0.91 3.25
CA ARG A 31 -9.78 0.65 1.85
C ARG A 31 -10.92 1.50 1.33
N LYS A 32 -11.94 1.76 2.14
CA LYS A 32 -13.05 2.68 1.81
C LYS A 32 -12.56 4.13 1.69
N SER A 33 -11.65 4.54 2.59
CA SER A 33 -10.98 5.83 2.48
C SER A 33 -10.18 5.93 1.18
N LEU A 34 -9.35 4.95 0.85
CA LEU A 34 -8.55 4.95 -0.38
C LEU A 34 -9.39 4.93 -1.67
N ARG A 35 -10.55 4.27 -1.66
CA ARG A 35 -11.45 4.20 -2.82
C ARG A 35 -12.17 5.50 -3.13
N GLY A 36 -12.49 6.31 -2.11
CA GLY A 36 -13.36 7.47 -2.29
C GLY A 36 -14.63 7.42 -1.45
N ASP A 37 -15.03 6.22 -0.99
CA ASP A 37 -16.31 5.96 -0.32
C ASP A 37 -16.51 6.74 0.99
N ARG A 38 -15.41 7.19 1.62
CA ARG A 38 -15.41 8.00 2.84
C ARG A 38 -14.73 9.34 2.58
N VAL A 39 -15.39 10.42 2.98
CA VAL A 39 -14.90 11.80 2.86
C VAL A 39 -14.73 12.38 4.26
N GLY A 40 -13.64 13.11 4.48
CA GLY A 40 -13.30 13.73 5.75
C GLY A 40 -11.80 13.80 5.97
N GLU A 41 -11.39 14.49 7.03
CA GLU A 41 -9.98 14.77 7.33
C GLU A 41 -9.15 13.49 7.50
N LYS A 42 -9.66 12.52 8.26
CA LYS A 42 -8.96 11.24 8.51
C LYS A 42 -8.81 10.38 7.23
N PRO A 43 -9.86 10.16 6.42
CA PRO A 43 -9.72 9.54 5.09
C PRO A 43 -8.72 10.23 4.16
N ASP A 44 -8.69 11.56 4.14
CA ASP A 44 -7.79 12.31 3.26
C ASP A 44 -6.33 12.21 3.72
N MET A 45 -6.09 12.22 5.04
CA MET A 45 -4.78 11.93 5.62
C MET A 45 -4.31 10.52 5.23
N LEU A 46 -5.17 9.50 5.36
CA LEU A 46 -4.85 8.13 4.97
C LEU A 46 -4.49 8.01 3.48
N ARG A 47 -5.19 8.72 2.59
CA ARG A 47 -4.87 8.75 1.15
C ARG A 47 -3.50 9.36 0.89
N LYS A 48 -3.18 10.48 1.54
CA LYS A 48 -1.89 11.16 1.40
C LYS A 48 -0.76 10.26 1.90
N GLU A 49 -0.88 9.70 3.11
CA GLU A 49 0.13 8.81 3.67
C GLU A 49 0.33 7.55 2.82
N TYR A 50 -0.76 6.92 2.36
CA TYR A 50 -0.67 5.75 1.50
C TYR A 50 0.14 6.04 0.22
N ARG A 51 -0.13 7.17 -0.44
CA ARG A 51 0.60 7.58 -1.65
C ARG A 51 2.08 7.83 -1.38
N ILE A 52 2.41 8.47 -0.25
CA ILE A 52 3.79 8.73 0.15
C ILE A 52 4.53 7.41 0.40
N PHE A 53 3.92 6.47 1.12
CA PHE A 53 4.53 5.17 1.36
C PHE A 53 4.71 4.38 0.07
N LEU A 54 3.69 4.36 -0.80
CA LEU A 54 3.76 3.66 -2.08
C LEU A 54 4.93 4.16 -2.92
N SER A 55 5.05 5.49 -3.08
CA SER A 55 6.13 6.10 -3.85
C SER A 55 7.51 5.77 -3.26
N LYS A 56 7.67 5.82 -1.94
CA LYS A 56 8.94 5.46 -1.28
C LYS A 56 9.29 3.99 -1.46
N THR A 57 8.29 3.11 -1.36
CA THR A 57 8.48 1.67 -1.56
C THR A 57 8.88 1.38 -3.01
N GLU A 58 8.20 1.98 -3.99
CA GLU A 58 8.55 1.85 -5.41
C GLU A 58 9.96 2.35 -5.71
N GLN A 59 10.35 3.50 -5.16
CA GLN A 59 11.70 4.03 -5.30
C GLN A 59 12.76 3.11 -4.67
N ALA A 60 12.50 2.58 -3.47
CA ALA A 60 13.42 1.65 -2.82
C ALA A 60 13.61 0.36 -3.64
N ILE A 61 12.52 -0.20 -4.17
CA ILE A 61 12.56 -1.38 -5.03
C ILE A 61 13.34 -1.10 -6.31
N TYR A 62 13.09 0.05 -6.94
CA TYR A 62 13.77 0.45 -8.17
C TYR A 62 15.28 0.61 -7.95
N ASN A 63 15.68 1.33 -6.90
CA ASN A 63 17.09 1.52 -6.55
C ASN A 63 17.79 0.19 -6.24
N GLU A 64 17.12 -0.73 -5.54
CA GLU A 64 17.66 -2.04 -5.25
C GLU A 64 17.82 -2.87 -6.54
N ALA A 65 16.85 -2.83 -7.45
CA ALA A 65 16.92 -3.52 -8.73
C ALA A 65 18.09 -3.02 -9.60
N GLU A 66 18.32 -1.70 -9.68
CA GLU A 66 19.49 -1.12 -10.36
C GLU A 66 20.81 -1.57 -9.71
N SER A 67 20.86 -1.66 -8.37
CA SER A 67 22.03 -2.14 -7.65
C SER A 67 22.34 -3.63 -7.91
N LEU A 68 21.31 -4.44 -8.19
CA LEU A 68 21.46 -5.86 -8.51
C LEU A 68 21.89 -6.05 -9.97
N ASN A 69 21.30 -5.30 -10.90
CA ASN A 69 21.69 -5.33 -12.32
C ASN A 69 23.14 -4.90 -12.52
N SER A 70 23.64 -3.93 -11.73
CA SER A 70 25.05 -3.53 -11.78
C SER A 70 26.01 -4.53 -11.15
N LYS A 71 25.54 -5.45 -10.30
CA LYS A 71 26.37 -6.51 -9.66
C LYS A 71 26.47 -7.79 -10.49
N PHE A 72 25.54 -8.04 -11.40
CA PHE A 72 25.55 -9.20 -12.29
C PHE A 72 25.52 -8.73 -13.75
N PRO A 73 26.68 -8.40 -14.34
CA PRO A 73 26.79 -8.09 -15.77
C PRO A 73 26.48 -9.30 -16.67
#